data_AF-A0A932DPN5-F1
#
_entry.id   AF-A0A932DPN5-F1
#
_cell.length_a   1.000
_cell.length_b   1.000
_cell.length_c   1.000
_cell.angle_alpha   90.00
_cell.angle_beta   90.00
_cell.angle_gamma   90.00
#
_symmetry.space_group_name_H-M   'P 1'
#
loop_
_entity.id
_entity.type
_entity.pdbx_description
1 polymer ?
#
loop_
_entity_poly.entity_id
_entity_poly.type
_entity_poly.pdbx_seq_one_letter_code
_entity_poly.pdbx_strand_id
1 'polypeptide(L)'
;MKIKTIALLHPGNMGATIGAAAATSGARVVWVSRERSKATQERARQAGLVDVKNLAAAIRESDVILSVCPPHAALEVARSV
;
A
#
# COMPACT_ATOMS: atom_id res chain seq x y z
N MET A 1 -18.24 -10.15 0.10
CA MET A 1 -17.51 -9.29 -0.86
C MET A 1 -16.13 -9.91 -1.06
N LYS A 2 -15.71 -10.26 -2.28
CA LYS A 2 -14.31 -10.67 -2.55
C LYS A 2 -13.51 -9.39 -2.77
N ILE A 3 -12.66 -9.00 -1.82
CA ILE A 3 -11.70 -7.91 -2.03
C ILE A 3 -10.75 -8.34 -3.13
N LYS A 4 -10.74 -7.61 -4.24
CA LYS A 4 -9.87 -7.89 -5.39
C LYS A 4 -8.63 -7.00 -5.37
N THR A 5 -8.78 -5.75 -4.92
CA THR A 5 -7.67 -4.78 -4.92
C THR A 5 -7.58 -4.04 -3.59
N ILE A 6 -6.36 -3.94 -3.06
CA ILE A 6 -6.03 -3.20 -1.82
C ILE A 6 -5.00 -2.13 -2.15
N ALA A 7 -5.30 -0.87 -1.81
CA ALA A 7 -4.32 0.20 -1.79
C ALA A 7 -3.57 0.18 -0.46
N LEU A 8 -2.27 -0.10 -0.49
CA LEU A 8 -1.42 -0.02 0.70
C LEU A 8 -0.68 1.32 0.74
N LEU A 9 -0.99 2.11 1.77
CA LEU A 9 -0.31 3.39 2.00
C LEU A 9 1.05 3.16 2.67
N HIS A 10 2.07 3.81 2.12
CA HIS A 10 3.41 3.93 2.69
C HIS A 10 4.01 2.58 3.18
N PRO A 11 4.33 1.62 2.27
CA PRO A 11 4.85 0.31 2.66
C PRO A 11 6.27 0.38 3.23
N GLY A 12 6.37 0.75 4.52
CA GLY A 12 7.59 0.63 5.31
C GLY A 12 7.97 -0.84 5.55
N ASN A 13 8.72 -1.12 6.60
CA ASN A 13 9.14 -2.49 6.88
C ASN A 13 7.96 -3.43 7.15
N MET A 14 7.09 -3.07 8.10
CA MET A 14 5.89 -3.86 8.44
C MET A 14 4.84 -3.84 7.32
N GLY A 15 4.64 -2.67 6.69
CA GLY A 15 3.67 -2.52 5.62
C GLY A 15 3.94 -3.46 4.44
N ALA A 16 5.21 -3.59 4.02
CA ALA A 16 5.60 -4.50 2.95
C ALA A 16 5.27 -5.97 3.29
N THR A 17 5.49 -6.42 4.53
CA THR A 17 5.14 -7.78 4.98
C THR A 17 3.63 -8.03 4.95
N ILE A 18 2.83 -7.07 5.40
CA ILE A 18 1.36 -7.15 5.36
C ILE A 18 0.87 -7.17 3.91
N GLY A 19 1.45 -6.33 3.05
CA GLY A 19 1.19 -6.30 1.61
C GLY A 19 1.52 -7.64 0.94
N ALA A 20 2.67 -8.25 1.27
CA ALA A 20 3.04 -9.57 0.78
C ALA A 20 2.00 -10.62 1.17
N ALA A 21 1.57 -10.66 2.44
CA ALA A 21 0.57 -11.61 2.91
C ALA A 21 -0.78 -11.45 2.19
N ALA A 22 -1.21 -10.21 1.96
CA ALA A 22 -2.41 -9.92 1.18
C ALA A 22 -2.28 -10.36 -0.28
N ALA A 23 -1.11 -10.12 -0.89
CA ALA A 23 -0.82 -10.55 -2.27
C ALA A 23 -0.82 -12.08 -2.40
N THR A 24 -0.17 -12.78 -1.48
CA THR A 24 -0.18 -14.26 -1.42
C THR A 24 -1.59 -14.83 -1.20
N SER A 25 -2.48 -14.08 -0.54
CA SER A 25 -3.89 -14.46 -0.36
C SER A 25 -4.75 -14.24 -1.62
N GLY A 26 -4.16 -13.76 -2.72
CA GLY A 26 -4.80 -13.56 -4.01
C GLY A 26 -5.38 -12.17 -4.26
N ALA A 27 -5.13 -11.20 -3.36
CA ALA A 27 -5.49 -9.81 -3.61
C ALA A 27 -4.43 -9.12 -4.48
N ARG A 28 -4.86 -8.23 -5.37
CA ARG A 28 -3.94 -7.29 -6.03
C ARG A 28 -3.61 -6.17 -5.04
N VAL A 29 -2.36 -6.04 -4.63
CA VAL A 29 -1.94 -4.97 -3.71
C VAL A 29 -1.22 -3.89 -4.50
N VAL A 30 -1.76 -2.66 -4.46
CA VAL A 30 -1.21 -1.50 -5.16
C VAL A 30 -0.66 -0.48 -4.19
N TRP A 31 0.38 0.25 -4.62
CA TRP A 31 1.02 1.29 -3.81
C TRP A 31 1.60 2.39 -4.70
N VAL A 32 2.09 3.47 -4.11
CA VAL A 32 2.67 4.62 -4.84
C VAL A 32 4.12 4.81 -4.41
N SER A 33 5.05 4.62 -5.35
CA SER A 33 6.49 4.78 -5.12
C SER A 33 6.97 6.23 -5.05
N ARG A 34 6.16 7.17 -5.54
CA ARG A 34 6.50 8.60 -5.60
C ARG A 34 6.97 9.11 -4.24
N GLU A 35 8.12 9.79 -4.24
CA GLU A 35 8.78 10.35 -3.04
C GLU A 35 9.20 9.31 -1.99
N ARG A 36 9.19 8.01 -2.32
CA ARG A 36 9.69 6.95 -1.43
C ARG A 36 11.12 6.57 -1.79
N SER A 37 11.89 6.22 -0.76
CA SER A 37 13.29 5.82 -0.91
C SER A 37 13.45 4.54 -1.73
N LYS A 38 14.62 4.35 -2.35
CA LYS A 38 14.97 3.11 -3.06
C LYS A 38 14.78 1.86 -2.21
N ALA A 39 15.12 1.94 -0.91
CA ALA A 39 14.93 0.83 0.02
C ALA A 39 13.44 0.44 0.19
N THR A 40 12.53 1.41 0.13
CA THR A 40 11.09 1.18 0.19
C THR A 40 10.59 0.55 -1.11
N GLN A 41 11.06 1.05 -2.24
CA GLN A 41 10.72 0.50 -3.56
C GLN A 41 11.15 -0.96 -3.70
N GLU A 42 12.36 -1.30 -3.25
CA GLU A 42 12.88 -2.66 -3.32
C GLU A 42 12.09 -3.62 -2.42
N ARG A 43 11.76 -3.22 -1.17
CA ARG A 43 10.88 -4.03 -0.31
C ARG A 43 9.52 -4.26 -0.95
N ALA A 44 8.92 -3.22 -1.54
CA ALA A 44 7.62 -3.34 -2.19
C ALA A 44 7.67 -4.28 -3.40
N ARG A 45 8.74 -4.21 -4.20
CA ARG A 45 8.99 -5.11 -5.32
C ARG A 45 9.14 -6.57 -4.86
N GLN A 46 9.94 -6.81 -3.82
CA GLN A 46 10.14 -8.15 -3.24
C GLN A 46 8.85 -8.74 -2.66
N ALA A 47 7.98 -7.88 -2.11
CA ALA A 47 6.68 -8.26 -1.58
C ALA A 47 5.58 -8.39 -2.66
N GLY A 48 5.91 -8.20 -3.95
CA GLY A 48 4.96 -8.35 -5.06
C GLY A 48 3.92 -7.23 -5.18
N LEU A 49 4.17 -6.06 -4.60
CA LEU A 49 3.28 -4.92 -4.70
C LEU A 49 3.38 -4.25 -6.07
N VAL A 50 2.23 -3.84 -6.60
CA VAL A 50 2.13 -3.17 -7.90
C VAL A 50 2.23 -1.66 -7.70
N ASP A 51 3.28 -1.05 -8.24
CA ASP A 51 3.42 0.40 -8.22
C ASP A 51 2.44 1.04 -9.22
N VAL A 52 1.73 2.08 -8.78
CA VAL A 52 0.81 2.86 -9.60
C VAL A 52 1.18 4.35 -9.60
N LYS A 53 0.75 5.06 -10.63
CA LYS A 53 1.21 6.43 -10.94
C LYS A 53 1.06 7.42 -9.78
N ASN A 54 -0.06 7.39 -9.08
CA ASN A 54 -0.38 8.32 -8.01
C ASN A 54 -1.47 7.79 -7.07
N LEU A 55 -1.61 8.47 -5.94
CA LEU A 55 -2.57 8.10 -4.88
C LEU A 55 -4.02 8.08 -5.38
N ALA A 56 -4.41 9.06 -6.21
CA ALA A 56 -5.76 9.11 -6.76
C ALA A 56 -6.09 7.89 -7.63
N ALA A 57 -5.12 7.36 -8.39
CA ALA A 57 -5.29 6.11 -9.12
C ALA A 57 -5.45 4.92 -8.17
N ALA A 58 -4.58 4.80 -7.16
CA ALA A 58 -4.65 3.74 -6.16
C ALA A 58 -6.01 3.71 -5.44
N ILE A 59 -6.54 4.87 -5.05
CA ILE A 59 -7.84 4.99 -4.38
C ILE A 59 -8.97 4.55 -5.31
N ARG A 60 -8.99 5.01 -6.57
CA ARG A 60 -10.05 4.67 -7.52
C ARG A 60 -10.13 3.19 -7.87
N GLU A 61 -9.00 2.48 -7.89
CA GLU A 61 -8.95 1.07 -8.30
C GLU A 61 -9.08 0.07 -7.16
N SER A 62 -9.15 0.54 -5.91
CA SER A 62 -9.11 -0.32 -4.71
C SER A 62 -10.47 -0.47 -4.05
N ASP A 63 -10.76 -1.68 -3.56
CA ASP A 63 -11.94 -1.95 -2.73
C ASP A 63 -11.69 -1.53 -1.27
N VAL A 64 -10.42 -1.54 -0.85
CA VAL A 64 -9.98 -1.22 0.52
C VAL A 64 -8.68 -0.42 0.46
N ILE A 65 -8.59 0.61 1.31
CA ILE A 65 -7.34 1.30 1.61
C ILE A 65 -6.82 0.81 2.95
N LEU A 66 -5.59 0.32 2.98
CA LEU A 66 -4.90 -0.14 4.18
C LEU A 66 -3.73 0.80 4.48
N SER A 67 -3.71 1.38 5.68
CA SER A 67 -2.62 2.22 6.16
C SER A 67 -1.93 1.55 7.33
N VAL A 68 -0.61 1.36 7.22
CA VAL A 68 0.25 0.87 8.32
C VAL A 68 1.17 2.01 8.71
N CYS A 69 0.77 2.76 9.73
CA CYS A 69 1.47 3.98 10.15
C CYS A 69 1.66 4.01 11.67
N PRO A 70 2.62 4.81 12.18
CA PRO A 70 2.74 5.08 13.61
C PRO A 70 1.46 5.68 14.19
N PRO A 71 1.09 5.39 15.45
CA PRO A 71 -0.17 5.86 16.03
C PRO A 71 -0.37 7.38 15.97
N HIS A 72 0.70 8.16 16.17
CA HIS A 72 0.63 9.62 16.14
C HIS A 72 0.31 10.19 14.74
N ALA A 73 0.60 9.45 13.66
CA ALA A 73 0.36 9.88 12.29
C ALA A 73 -1.01 9.39 11.75
N ALA A 74 -1.72 8.52 12.47
CA ALA A 74 -2.90 7.84 11.95
C ALA A 74 -4.01 8.81 11.49
N LEU A 75 -4.31 9.83 12.30
CA LEU A 75 -5.33 10.83 11.95
C LEU A 75 -4.92 11.71 10.77
N GLU A 76 -3.63 12.06 10.66
CA GLU A 76 -3.12 12.85 9.54
C GLU A 76 -3.23 12.06 8.24
N VAL A 77 -2.81 10.79 8.24
CA VAL A 77 -2.90 9.91 7.07
C VAL A 77 -4.35 9.64 6.69
N ALA A 78 -5.25 9.43 7.65
CA ALA A 78 -6.67 9.22 7.36
C ALA A 78 -7.34 10.43 6.70
N ARG A 79 -6.86 11.65 6.95
CA ARG A 79 -7.39 12.88 6.35
C ARG A 79 -6.82 13.18 4.96
N SER A 80 -5.73 12.51 4.56
CA SER A 80 -5.10 12.75 3.26
C SER A 80 -5.67 11.88 2.12
N VAL A 81 -6.64 11.04 2.44
CA VAL A 81 -7.29 10.09 1.51
C VAL A 81 -8.79 10.30 1.40
#